data_AF-A0A840YJC1-F1
#
_entry.id   AF-A0A840YJC1-F1
#
_cell.length_a   1.000
_cell.length_b   1.000
_cell.length_c   1.000
_cell.angle_alpha   90.00
_cell.angle_beta   90.00
_cell.angle_gamma   90.00
#
_symmetry.space_group_name_H-M   'P 1'
#
loop_
_entity.id
_entity.type
_entity.pdbx_description
1 polymer ?
#
loop_
_entity_poly.entity_id
_entity_poly.type
_entity_poly.pdbx_seq_one_letter_code
_entity_poly.pdbx_strand_id
1 'polypeptide(L)' 'MLNPHRLQSLKDRHNALDARILAEDARPMPDSLELARLKREKLRLKEELERLEAQRRRPQ' A
#
# COMPACT_ATOMS: atom_id res chain seq x y z
N MET A 1 7.84 20.96 4.83
CA MET A 1 6.93 20.95 3.67
C MET A 1 6.48 19.51 3.43
N LEU A 2 5.17 19.24 3.52
CA LEU A 2 4.65 17.89 3.24
C LEU A 2 4.55 17.75 1.71
N ASN A 3 5.44 16.97 1.09
CA ASN A 3 5.50 16.86 -0.37
C ASN A 3 4.27 16.08 -0.90
N PRO A 4 3.38 16.70 -1.70
CA PRO A 4 2.23 16.01 -2.29
C PRO A 4 2.66 14.83 -3.18
N HIS A 5 3.85 14.92 -3.77
CA HIS A 5 4.48 13.82 -4.50
C HIS A 5 4.68 12.56 -3.66
N ARG A 6 5.01 12.67 -2.37
CA ARG A 6 5.25 11.50 -1.51
C ARG A 6 3.98 10.70 -1.30
N LEU A 7 2.84 11.38 -1.11
CA LEU A 7 1.54 10.74 -0.93
C LEU A 7 1.05 10.06 -2.21
N GLN A 8 1.25 10.71 -3.35
CA GLN A 8 0.91 10.13 -4.65
C GLN A 8 1.74 8.87 -4.93
N SER A 9 3.06 8.93 -4.72
CA SER A 9 3.94 7.76 -4.90
C SER A 9 3.58 6.60 -3.96
N LEU A 10 3.14 6.87 -2.72
CA LEU A 10 2.67 5.84 -1.81
C LEU A 10 1.35 5.21 -2.29
N LYS A 11 0.41 6.01 -2.82
CA LYS A 11 -0.83 5.50 -3.44
C LYS A 11 -0.54 4.64 -4.66
N ASP A 12 0.37 5.06 -5.55
CA ASP A 12 0.78 4.29 -6.71
C ASP A 12 1.40 2.94 -6.31
N ARG A 13 2.29 2.93 -5.30
CA ARG A 13 2.85 1.69 -4.74
C ARG A 13 1.79 0.78 -4.13
N HIS A 14 0.83 1.35 -3.41
CA HIS A 14 -0.29 0.59 -2.85
C HIS A 14 -1.11 -0.08 -3.96
N ASN A 15 -1.46 0.65 -5.01
CA ASN A 15 -2.19 0.10 -6.16
C ASN A 15 -1.41 -1.00 -6.87
N ALA A 16 -0.10 -0.83 -7.04
CA ALA A 16 0.77 -1.84 -7.63
C ALA A 16 0.81 -3.13 -6.79
N LEU A 17 0.84 -3.02 -5.46
CA LEU A 17 0.77 -4.19 -4.56
C LEU A 17 -0.60 -4.90 -4.65
N ASP A 18 -1.70 -4.15 -4.72
CA ASP A 18 -3.04 -4.72 -4.95
C ASP A 18 -3.09 -5.52 -6.25
N ALA A 19 -2.59 -4.94 -7.34
CA ALA A 19 -2.54 -5.61 -8.64
C ALA A 19 -1.71 -6.90 -8.58
N ARG A 20 -0.58 -6.89 -7.86
CA ARG A 20 0.26 -8.09 -7.66
C ARG A 20 -0.45 -9.15 -6.81
N ILE A 21 -1.16 -8.76 -5.76
CA ILE A 21 -1.96 -9.67 -4.93
C ILE A 21 -3.04 -10.31 -5.78
N LEU A 22 -3.79 -9.53 -6.55
CA LEU A 22 -4.85 -10.02 -7.43
C LEU A 22 -4.31 -10.95 -8.52
N ALA A 23 -3.17 -10.59 -9.12
CA ALA A 23 -2.52 -11.42 -10.12
C ALA A 23 -2.07 -12.76 -9.55
N GLU A 24 -1.52 -12.78 -8.33
CA GLU A 24 -1.10 -14.00 -7.65
C GLU A 24 -2.30 -14.85 -7.20
N ASP A 25 -3.35 -14.22 -6.68
CA ASP A 25 -4.59 -14.87 -6.24
C ASP A 25 -5.37 -15.50 -7.41
N ALA A 26 -5.30 -14.88 -8.59
CA ALA A 26 -5.88 -15.40 -9.82
C ALA A 26 -5.13 -16.60 -10.41
N ARG A 27 -3.93 -16.93 -9.89
CA ARG A 27 -3.19 -18.11 -10.36
C ARG A 27 -3.88 -19.37 -9.87
N PRO A 28 -3.91 -20.44 -10.68
CA PRO A 28 -4.49 -21.72 -10.28
C PRO A 28 -3.77 -22.37 -9.08
N MET A 29 -2.53 -21.97 -8.81
CA MET A 29 -1.77 -22.39 -7.63
C MET A 29 -1.08 -21.16 -7.03
N PRO A 30 -1.77 -20.41 -6.15
CA PRO A 30 -1.25 -19.17 -5.60
C PRO A 30 -0.13 -19.45 -4.59
N ASP A 31 0.95 -18.67 -4.64
CA ASP A 31 1.98 -18.71 -3.60
C ASP A 31 1.46 -18.01 -2.34
N SER A 32 1.07 -18.82 -1.35
CA SER A 32 0.54 -18.34 -0.06
C SER A 32 1.55 -17.51 0.72
N LEU A 33 2.85 -17.79 0.60
CA LEU A 33 3.91 -17.06 1.29
C LEU A 33 4.11 -15.68 0.66
N GLU A 34 4.14 -15.62 -0.68
CA GLU A 34 4.23 -14.36 -1.42
C GLU A 34 2.96 -13.52 -1.19
N LEU A 35 1.77 -14.12 -1.23
CA LEU A 35 0.51 -13.43 -0.88
C LEU A 35 0.54 -12.85 0.53
N ALA A 36 1.02 -13.61 1.52
CA ALA A 36 1.14 -13.13 2.89
C ALA A 36 2.14 -11.97 3.01
N ARG A 37 3.25 -12.03 2.28
CA ARG A 37 4.25 -10.95 2.21
C ARG A 37 3.67 -9.70 1.56
N LEU A 38 3.03 -9.82 0.40
CA LEU A 38 2.39 -8.72 -0.32
C LEU A 38 1.29 -8.06 0.52
N LYS A 39 0.44 -8.86 1.19
CA LYS A 39 -0.61 -8.34 2.10
C LYS A 39 -0.01 -7.57 3.28
N ARG A 40 1.11 -8.03 3.85
CA ARG A 40 1.84 -7.31 4.91
C ARG A 40 2.45 -5.99 4.42
N GLU A 41 3.05 -5.98 3.23
CA GLU A 41 3.56 -4.76 2.63
C GLU A 41 2.44 -3.75 2.34
N LYS A 42 1.31 -4.23 1.80
CA LYS A 42 0.10 -3.41 1.59
C LYS A 42 -0.40 -2.80 2.89
N LEU A 43 -0.44 -3.57 3.99
CA LEU A 43 -0.85 -3.07 5.30
C LEU A 43 0.08 -1.95 5.80
N ARG A 44 1.41 -2.14 5.73
CA ARG A 44 2.39 -1.11 6.13
C ARG A 44 2.24 0.17 5.31
N LEU A 45 2.02 0.05 4.01
CA LEU A 45 1.78 1.19 3.11
C LEU A 45 0.51 1.94 3.47
N LYS A 46 -0.56 1.21 3.81
CA LYS A 46 -1.81 1.80 4.29
C LYS A 46 -1.60 2.55 5.60
N GLU A 47 -0.88 1.98 6.57
CA GLU A 47 -0.57 2.66 7.83
C GLU A 47 0.27 3.93 7.64
N GLU A 48 1.25 3.90 6.73
CA GLU A 48 2.05 5.10 6.40
C GLU A 48 1.20 6.18 5.72
N LEU A 49 0.29 5.79 4.81
CA LEU A 49 -0.69 6.71 4.22
C LEU A 49 -1.60 7.32 5.29
N GLU A 50 -2.19 6.51 6.17
CA GLU A 50 -3.05 6.99 7.25
C GLU A 50 -2.30 7.93 8.20
N ARG A 51 -1.05 7.62 8.55
CA ARG A 51 -0.20 8.53 9.36
C ARG A 51 0.08 9.85 8.66
N LEU A 52 0.34 9.83 7.35
CA LEU A 52 0.56 11.05 6.57
C LEU A 52 -0.73 11.87 6.43
N GLU A 53 -1.86 11.21 6.20
CA GLU A 53 -3.17 11.86 6.11
C GLU A 53 -3.60 12.44 7.46
N ALA A 54 -3.37 11.73 8.57
CA ALA A 54 -3.61 12.22 9.92
C ALA A 54 -2.76 13.45 10.24
N GLN A 55 -1.47 13.44 9.86
CA GLN A 55 -0.60 14.62 9.98
C GLN A 55 -1.11 15.80 9.13
N ARG A 56 -1.66 15.53 7.95
CA ARG A 56 -2.24 16.56 7.07
C ARG A 56 -3.56 17.12 7.59
N ARG A 57 -4.34 16.33 8.32
CA ARG A 57 -5.63 16.71 8.91
C ARG A 57 -5.53 17.43 10.24
N ARG A 58 -4.36 17.44 10.90
CA ARG A 58 -4.16 18.18 12.14
C ARG A 58 -4.02 19.68 11.79
N PRO A 59 -5.04 20.54 12.02
CA PRO A 59 -4.83 21.97 11.90
C PRO A 59 -3.86 22.40 13.00
N GLN A 60 -2.89 23.26 12.65
CA GLN A 60 -2.24 24.13 13.63
C GLN A 60 -3.19 25.26 13.99
#